data_AF-A0A929K467-F1
#
_entry.id   AF-A0A929K467-F1
#
_cell.length_a   1.000
_cell.length_b   1.000
_cell.length_c   1.000
_cell.angle_alpha   90.00
_cell.angle_beta   90.00
_cell.angle_gamma   90.00
#
_symmetry.space_group_name_H-M   'P 1'
#
loop_
_entity.id
_entity.type
_entity.pdbx_description
1 polymer ?
#
loop_
_entity_poly.entity_id
_entity_poly.type
_entity_poly.pdbx_seq_one_letter_code
_entity_poly.pdbx_strand_id
1 'polypeptide(L)'
;MAKLTLSIEPDVIENAKRYARGKHKSLSALVQDYLKKISDDNGKEDELLKRLNSMTIPDDLQSLTGILKGKYPDDVNYKDIKGDYLKEKYGL
;
A
#
# COMPACT_ATOMS: atom_id res chain seq x y z
N MET A 1 -15.38 18.18 -11.47
CA MET A 1 -15.21 17.16 -12.54
C MET A 1 -13.78 17.25 -13.04
N ALA A 2 -13.07 16.12 -13.08
CA ALA A 2 -11.78 16.02 -13.75
C ALA A 2 -11.99 15.40 -15.14
N LYS A 3 -11.17 15.80 -16.13
CA LYS A 3 -11.18 15.23 -17.49
C LYS A 3 -9.84 14.57 -17.72
N LEU A 4 -9.86 13.34 -18.26
CA LEU A 4 -8.69 12.57 -18.60
C LEU A 4 -8.72 12.28 -20.10
N THR A 5 -7.63 12.61 -20.80
CA THR A 5 -7.43 12.29 -22.22
C THR A 5 -6.32 11.27 -22.31
N LEU A 6 -6.56 10.15 -23.00
CA LEU A 6 -5.59 9.07 -23.18
C LEU A 6 -5.33 8.88 -24.68
N SER A 7 -4.06 8.78 -25.05
CA SER A 7 -3.67 8.33 -26.38
C SER A 7 -3.67 6.80 -26.40
N ILE A 8 -4.47 6.20 -27.28
CA ILE A 8 -4.65 4.75 -27.37
C ILE A 8 -4.64 4.37 -28.85
N GLU A 9 -4.07 3.21 -29.16
CA GLU A 9 -4.07 2.65 -30.51
C GLU A 9 -5.51 2.44 -31.05
N PRO A 10 -5.75 2.68 -32.35
CA PRO A 10 -7.08 2.53 -32.97
C PRO A 10 -7.72 1.16 -32.76
N ASP A 11 -6.94 0.09 -32.88
CA ASP A 11 -7.45 -1.28 -32.75
C ASP A 11 -7.86 -1.60 -31.31
N VAL A 12 -7.12 -1.04 -30.34
CA VAL A 12 -7.39 -1.22 -28.91
C VAL A 12 -8.68 -0.49 -28.52
N ILE A 13 -8.89 0.74 -28.99
CA ILE A 13 -10.10 1.51 -28.64
C ILE A 13 -11.36 0.87 -29.24
N GLU A 14 -11.28 0.27 -30.42
CA GLU A 14 -12.41 -0.44 -31.03
C GLU A 14 -12.79 -1.69 -30.24
N ASN A 15 -11.80 -2.52 -29.88
CA ASN A 15 -12.02 -3.70 -29.06
C ASN A 15 -12.59 -3.35 -27.68
N ALA A 16 -12.08 -2.29 -27.05
CA ALA A 16 -12.58 -1.81 -25.77
C ALA A 16 -14.05 -1.34 -25.86
N LYS A 17 -14.43 -0.64 -26.94
CA LYS A 17 -15.83 -0.24 -27.19
C LYS A 17 -16.75 -1.46 -27.38
N ARG A 18 -16.31 -2.47 -28.13
CA ARG A 18 -17.06 -3.73 -28.31
C ARG A 18 -17.27 -4.44 -26.98
N TYR A 19 -16.22 -4.56 -26.18
CA TYR A 19 -16.30 -5.14 -24.84
C TYR A 19 -17.28 -4.38 -23.93
N ALA A 20 -17.20 -3.05 -23.92
CA ALA A 20 -18.09 -2.20 -23.12
C ALA A 20 -19.57 -2.40 -23.48
N ARG A 21 -19.88 -2.43 -24.79
CA ARG A 21 -21.23 -2.72 -25.29
C ARG A 21 -21.72 -4.10 -24.86
N GLY A 22 -20.88 -5.13 -24.96
CA GLY A 22 -21.22 -6.48 -24.50
C GLY A 22 -21.46 -6.57 -22.98
N LYS A 23 -20.94 -5.63 -22.20
CA LYS A 23 -21.18 -5.50 -20.76
C LYS A 23 -22.29 -4.49 -20.41
N HIS A 24 -23.00 -3.95 -21.39
CA HIS A 24 -24.01 -2.89 -21.22
C HIS A 24 -23.49 -1.68 -20.42
N LYS A 25 -22.20 -1.36 -20.55
CA LYS A 25 -21.55 -0.22 -19.88
C LYS A 25 -20.93 0.72 -20.89
N SER A 26 -20.81 2.01 -20.53
CA SER A 26 -19.98 2.94 -21.31
C SER A 26 -18.50 2.64 -21.06
N LEU A 27 -17.65 2.95 -22.04
CA LEU A 27 -16.21 2.80 -21.90
C LEU A 27 -15.67 3.68 -20.76
N SER A 28 -16.18 4.90 -20.64
CA SER A 28 -15.83 5.82 -19.56
C SER A 28 -16.19 5.26 -18.17
N ALA A 29 -17.35 4.59 -18.03
CA ALA A 29 -17.71 3.94 -16.77
C ALA A 29 -16.77 2.77 -16.44
N LEU A 30 -16.38 1.96 -17.43
CA LEU A 30 -15.41 0.88 -17.23
C LEU A 30 -14.05 1.39 -16.78
N VAL A 31 -13.53 2.46 -17.41
CA VAL A 31 -12.27 3.08 -17.02
C VAL A 31 -12.36 3.68 -15.62
N GLN A 32 -13.46 4.36 -15.30
CA GLN A 32 -13.70 4.89 -13.96
C GLN A 32 -13.72 3.80 -12.88
N ASP A 33 -14.42 2.68 -13.13
CA ASP A 33 -14.47 1.54 -12.22
C ASP A 33 -13.09 0.92 -11.99
N TYR A 34 -12.27 0.82 -13.04
CA TYR A 34 -10.90 0.32 -12.95
C TYR A 34 -10.01 1.27 -12.14
N LEU A 35 -10.03 2.57 -12.46
CA LEU A 35 -9.28 3.59 -11.73
C LEU A 35 -9.65 3.60 -10.25
N LYS A 36 -10.95 3.47 -9.94
CA LYS A 36 -11.42 3.37 -8.55
C LYS A 36 -10.81 2.16 -7.83
N LYS A 37 -10.83 0.97 -8.45
CA LYS A 37 -10.25 -0.24 -7.83
C LYS A 37 -8.76 -0.08 -7.53
N ILE A 38 -7.97 0.42 -8.48
CA ILE A 38 -6.53 0.58 -8.27
C ILE A 38 -6.20 1.71 -7.28
N SER A 39 -7.07 2.72 -7.17
CA SER A 39 -6.93 3.77 -6.15
C SER A 39 -7.37 3.30 -4.77
N ASP A 40 -8.37 2.44 -4.67
CA ASP A 40 -8.81 1.85 -3.40
C ASP A 40 -7.79 0.81 -2.87
N ASP A 41 -7.07 0.11 -3.76
CA ASP A 41 -6.00 -0.82 -3.39
C ASP A 41 -4.71 -0.11 -2.95
N ASN A 42 -4.34 1.01 -3.57
CA ASN A 42 -3.15 1.80 -3.19
C ASN A 42 -3.44 2.88 -2.13
N GLY A 43 -4.70 3.29 -1.95
CA GLY A 43 -5.09 4.38 -1.03
C GLY A 43 -5.21 3.93 0.44
N LYS A 44 -5.31 2.62 0.69
CA LYS A 44 -5.32 2.05 2.06
C LYS A 44 -3.93 1.96 2.69
N GLU A 45 -2.88 2.13 1.90
CA GLU A 45 -1.52 2.10 2.44
C GLU A 45 -1.29 3.28 3.40
N ASP A 46 -2.07 4.35 3.35
CA ASP A 46 -1.71 5.56 4.09
C ASP A 46 -2.67 5.96 5.21
N GLU A 47 -3.88 5.43 5.33
CA GLU A 47 -4.74 5.81 6.48
C GLU A 47 -4.41 5.01 7.75
N LEU A 48 -4.16 3.70 7.60
CA LEU A 48 -3.69 2.85 8.71
C LEU A 48 -2.25 3.15 9.08
N LEU A 49 -1.35 3.36 8.11
CA LEU A 49 0.02 3.78 8.40
C LEU A 49 0.08 5.19 8.98
N LYS A 50 -0.73 6.16 8.51
CA LYS A 50 -0.84 7.47 9.19
C LYS A 50 -1.33 7.33 10.62
N ARG A 51 -2.37 6.51 10.86
CA ARG A 51 -2.87 6.26 12.22
C ARG A 51 -1.81 5.60 13.10
N LEU A 52 -1.12 4.57 12.63
CA LEU A 52 -0.03 3.90 13.35
C LEU A 52 1.15 4.84 13.62
N ASN A 53 1.57 5.65 12.64
CA ASN A 53 2.64 6.63 12.81
C ASN A 53 2.24 7.79 13.74
N SER A 54 0.94 8.12 13.82
CA SER A 54 0.40 9.12 14.75
C SER A 54 0.10 8.55 16.15
N MET A 55 0.21 7.23 16.33
CA MET A 55 -0.13 6.58 17.59
C MET A 55 1.05 6.72 18.54
N THR A 56 0.92 7.65 19.49
CA THR A 56 1.89 7.78 20.58
C THR A 56 1.80 6.55 21.46
N ILE A 57 2.94 5.91 21.73
CA ILE A 57 3.02 4.77 22.63
C ILE A 57 2.57 5.23 24.03
N PRO A 58 1.58 4.58 24.68
CA PRO A 58 1.16 4.92 26.04
C PRO A 58 2.34 4.92 27.03
N ASP A 59 2.33 5.84 27.99
CA ASP A 59 3.45 6.06 28.93
C ASP A 59 3.84 4.79 29.70
N ASP A 60 2.87 3.96 30.10
CA ASP A 60 3.12 2.68 30.76
C ASP A 60 3.94 1.73 29.88
N LEU A 61 3.67 1.69 28.57
CA LEU A 61 4.45 0.89 27.62
C LEU A 61 5.81 1.53 27.30
N GLN A 62 5.91 2.87 27.30
CA GLN A 62 7.20 3.55 27.19
C GLN A 62 8.10 3.27 28.41
N SER A 63 7.53 3.10 29.61
CA SER A 63 8.32 2.72 30.79
C SER A 63 8.95 1.32 30.65
N LEU A 64 8.27 0.40 29.95
CA LEU A 64 8.77 -0.94 29.66
C LEU A 64 9.91 -0.92 28.62
N THR A 65 9.93 0.05 27.69
CA THR A 65 11.06 0.22 26.76
C THR A 65 12.30 0.79 27.44
N GLY A 66 12.18 1.32 28.67
CA GLY A 66 13.30 1.79 29.48
C GLY A 66 14.36 0.71 29.77
N ILE A 67 13.96 -0.58 29.80
CA ILE A 67 14.90 -1.71 29.97
C ILE A 67 15.79 -1.91 28.72
N LEU A 68 15.31 -1.42 27.56
CA LEU A 68 15.99 -1.52 26.27
C LEU A 68 16.84 -0.28 25.96
N LYS A 69 16.60 0.86 26.63
CA LYS A 69 17.43 2.08 26.49
C LYS A 69 18.90 1.77 26.81
N GLY A 70 19.78 2.03 25.84
CA GLY A 70 21.22 1.81 25.96
C GLY A 70 21.70 0.37 25.76
N LYS A 71 20.79 -0.59 25.52
CA LYS A 71 21.15 -1.96 25.13
C LYS A 71 21.24 -2.15 23.62
N TYR A 72 20.58 -1.27 22.87
CA TYR A 72 20.57 -1.27 21.41
C TYR A 72 20.72 0.17 20.90
N PRO A 73 21.40 0.37 19.76
CA PRO A 73 21.41 1.65 19.05
C PRO A 73 19.99 2.11 18.69
N ASP A 74 19.72 3.41 18.76
CA ASP A 74 18.40 3.99 18.44
C ASP A 74 18.03 3.84 16.96
N ASP A 75 19.01 3.57 16.09
CA ASP A 75 18.87 3.36 14.64
C ASP A 75 18.75 1.88 14.25
N VAL A 76 18.51 0.99 15.22
CA VAL A 76 18.35 -0.44 14.95
C VAL A 76 17.13 -0.72 14.07
N ASN A 77 17.40 -1.25 12.89
CA ASN A 77 16.36 -1.77 12.00
C ASN A 77 15.91 -3.16 12.50
N TYR A 78 14.70 -3.24 13.04
CA TYR A 78 14.08 -4.47 13.53
C TYR A 78 14.10 -5.62 12.51
N LYS A 79 13.97 -5.32 11.21
CA LYS A 79 13.97 -6.35 10.16
C LYS A 79 15.32 -7.04 10.04
N ASP A 80 16.41 -6.29 10.23
CA ASP A 80 17.77 -6.78 10.09
C ASP A 80 18.11 -7.70 11.26
N ILE A 81 17.83 -7.25 12.50
CA ILE A 81 18.03 -8.08 13.71
C ILE A 81 17.18 -9.36 13.65
N LYS A 82 15.94 -9.26 13.19
CA LYS A 82 15.07 -10.44 13.05
C LYS A 82 15.62 -11.40 12.01
N GLY A 83 16.15 -10.89 10.90
CA GLY A 83 16.81 -11.69 9.87
C GLY A 83 18.01 -12.45 10.44
N ASP A 84 18.89 -11.75 11.14
CA ASP A 84 20.10 -12.34 11.72
C ASP A 84 19.78 -13.40 12.78
N TYR A 85 18.80 -13.15 13.66
CA TYR A 85 18.33 -14.14 14.63
C TYR A 85 17.80 -15.42 13.96
N LEU A 86 17.04 -15.28 12.86
CA LEU A 86 16.49 -16.43 12.14
C LEU A 86 17.59 -17.22 11.41
N LYS A 87 18.59 -16.53 10.87
CA LYS A 87 19.78 -17.18 10.29
C LYS A 87 20.57 -17.94 11.35
N GLU A 88 20.82 -17.34 12.51
CA GLU A 88 21.55 -17.99 13.61
C GLU A 88 20.78 -19.20 14.16
N LYS A 89 19.46 -19.06 14.36
CA LYS A 89 18.64 -20.12 14.94
C LYS A 89 18.34 -21.28 13.99
N TYR A 90 18.17 -20.99 12.70
CA TYR A 90 17.71 -21.97 11.70
C TYR A 90 18.75 -22.27 10.61
N GLY A 91 19.94 -21.66 10.66
CA GLY A 91 21.04 -21.93 9.75
C GLY A 91 20.80 -21.52 8.29
N LEU A 92 20.05 -20.43 8.07
CA LEU A 92 19.70 -19.90 6.74
C LEU A 92 20.80 -18.99 6.16
#